data_AF-A0A533YNK4-F1
#
_entry.id   AF-A0A533YNK4-F1
#
_cell.length_a   1.000
_cell.length_b   1.000
_cell.length_c   1.000
_cell.angle_alpha   90.00
_cell.angle_beta   90.00
_cell.angle_gamma   90.00
#
_symmetry.space_group_name_H-M   'P 1'
#
loop_
_entity.id
_entity.type
_entity.pdbx_description
1 polymer ?
#
loop_
_entity_poly.entity_id
_entity_poly.type
_entity_poly.pdbx_seq_one_letter_code
_entity_poly.pdbx_strand_id
1 'polypeptide(L)'
;KIAECAWRNGEPGLFFIDQANRTNPTPHYAMIEATNPCGEQPLLPYESCNLGSINLENHLTRTEDGRYEIDWAHLERSIRTSVHFLDNVIDMNKYPIPEIEKCTKDNRKIGLGVMGFARMLFNLGVQYDSEAGIQMGEQVMKFISEIGYDESRRMAEKRGVYPSWKGSRHEARGQRVRNSYVTTVAPTGTISMIADTSGGCEPEFSLIWFKNVMDGEHLPYVLDLFIETAKREGFWQDGLLDKILANHGSARGIPEIPEQWQKVFATAHDIAPEWHVRMQAAFQKYTDSGVSKTINMPDTATVDDVMAAYLMAYELSCKGITVYRDGSREEQVMNVGLSTKEKATPVASAKPSGPTHVTADQAMEQLAVAHAAGTLPAKLERPTRVSGETIAINTSYGKMYLTINSFNGQPFETFATVAKAGGMIQADLECVCRLISLALRYRIPMHEITRQLIGIQDGNPYGVGANRVLSLWDAIAKALASYHPPEQRQESATGVLAARPEGLPCPDCKSPLVHTENCEKCYGCGYSRCW
;
A
#
# COMPACT_ATOMS: atom_id res chain seq x y z
N LYS A 1 -11.50 -15.16 16.64
CA LYS A 1 -11.28 -13.71 16.84
C LYS A 1 -10.14 -13.15 16.00
N ILE A 2 -8.85 -13.45 16.26
CA ILE A 2 -7.76 -12.87 15.43
C ILE A 2 -7.89 -13.31 13.97
N ALA A 3 -7.93 -14.62 13.71
CA ALA A 3 -8.14 -15.18 12.37
C ALA A 3 -9.44 -14.70 11.70
N GLU A 4 -10.50 -14.49 12.48
CA GLU A 4 -11.79 -13.99 11.98
C GLU A 4 -11.71 -12.52 11.53
N CYS A 5 -10.95 -11.68 12.25
CA CYS A 5 -10.71 -10.31 11.83
C CYS A 5 -9.88 -10.30 10.55
N ALA A 6 -8.78 -11.05 10.51
CA ALA A 6 -7.91 -11.13 9.34
C ALA A 6 -8.63 -11.71 8.12
N TRP A 7 -9.49 -12.71 8.33
CA TRP A 7 -10.39 -13.21 7.31
C TRP A 7 -11.29 -12.10 6.78
N ARG A 8 -11.90 -11.28 7.66
CA ARG A 8 -12.84 -10.24 7.26
C ARG A 8 -12.20 -9.05 6.53
N ASN A 9 -11.03 -8.58 6.95
CA ASN A 9 -10.46 -7.29 6.50
C ASN A 9 -8.97 -7.32 6.09
N GLY A 10 -8.34 -8.50 6.12
CA GLY A 10 -6.91 -8.70 5.87
C GLY A 10 -5.99 -8.37 7.05
N GLU A 11 -6.53 -8.05 8.24
CA GLU A 11 -5.79 -7.62 9.44
C GLU A 11 -6.34 -8.20 10.75
N PRO A 12 -5.52 -8.38 11.79
CA PRO A 12 -4.10 -8.06 11.84
C PRO A 12 -3.23 -9.20 11.31
N GLY A 13 -2.07 -8.87 10.74
CA GLY A 13 -0.94 -9.80 10.68
C GLY A 13 -0.50 -10.28 12.08
N LEU A 14 0.30 -11.34 12.14
CA LEU A 14 0.89 -11.83 13.38
C LEU A 14 2.38 -11.52 13.43
N PHE A 15 2.86 -11.12 14.61
CA PHE A 15 4.27 -10.98 14.94
C PHE A 15 4.61 -11.90 16.12
N PHE A 16 5.54 -12.82 15.91
CA PHE A 16 5.97 -13.79 16.90
C PHE A 16 7.18 -13.24 17.68
N ILE A 17 6.89 -12.40 18.68
CA ILE A 17 7.88 -11.64 19.45
C ILE A 17 8.98 -12.52 20.08
N ASP A 18 8.61 -13.70 20.60
CA ASP A 18 9.57 -14.62 21.19
C ASP A 18 10.55 -15.17 20.16
N GLN A 19 10.05 -15.45 18.94
CA GLN A 19 10.88 -15.94 17.84
C GLN A 19 11.84 -14.86 17.35
N ALA A 20 11.39 -13.61 17.26
CA ALA A 20 12.25 -12.48 16.92
C ALA A 20 13.35 -12.24 17.97
N ASN A 21 13.01 -12.28 19.26
CA ASN A 21 13.99 -12.11 20.33
C ASN A 21 14.91 -13.32 20.52
N ARG A 22 14.47 -14.53 20.14
CA ARG A 22 15.31 -15.73 20.15
C ARG A 22 16.53 -15.59 19.24
N THR A 23 16.45 -14.79 18.19
CA THR A 23 17.58 -14.53 17.28
C THR A 23 18.18 -13.12 17.42
N ASN A 24 17.67 -12.27 18.31
CA ASN A 24 18.22 -10.93 18.57
C ASN A 24 19.71 -11.03 18.98
N PRO A 25 20.64 -10.38 18.23
CA PRO A 25 22.08 -10.48 18.45
C PRO A 25 22.53 -9.61 19.61
N THR A 26 21.78 -8.55 19.95
CA THR A 26 22.12 -7.56 20.98
C THR A 26 21.04 -7.47 22.06
N PRO A 27 20.65 -8.59 22.72
CA PRO A 27 19.63 -8.57 23.77
C PRO A 27 20.07 -7.78 25.01
N HIS A 28 21.38 -7.60 25.21
CA HIS A 28 21.94 -6.75 26.25
C HIS A 28 21.73 -5.25 25.99
N TYR A 29 21.49 -4.87 24.74
CA TYR A 29 21.26 -3.47 24.35
C TYR A 29 19.78 -3.12 24.55
N ALA A 30 18.88 -3.93 23.98
CA ALA A 30 17.43 -3.85 24.20
C ALA A 30 16.74 -5.13 23.70
N MET A 31 15.49 -5.31 24.11
CA MET A 31 14.59 -6.32 23.56
C MET A 31 13.79 -5.75 22.38
N ILE A 32 13.42 -6.62 21.44
CA ILE A 32 12.51 -6.28 20.34
C ILE A 32 11.08 -6.34 20.87
N GLU A 33 10.34 -5.24 20.77
CA GLU A 33 8.98 -5.13 21.32
C GLU A 33 7.89 -5.12 20.25
N ALA A 34 8.25 -4.74 19.02
CA ALA A 34 7.35 -4.65 17.88
C ALA A 34 8.12 -4.86 16.56
N THR A 35 7.39 -4.85 15.46
CA THR A 35 7.94 -4.80 14.10
C THR A 35 7.54 -3.49 13.43
N ASN A 36 8.26 -3.11 12.38
CA ASN A 36 7.89 -2.00 11.51
C ASN A 36 6.56 -2.29 10.76
N PRO A 37 5.97 -1.28 10.07
CA PRO A 37 4.66 -1.40 9.42
C PRO A 37 4.50 -2.55 8.41
N CYS A 38 5.59 -3.00 7.79
CA CYS A 38 5.57 -4.04 6.77
C CYS A 38 5.90 -5.44 7.32
N GLY A 39 6.20 -5.57 8.62
CA GLY A 39 6.38 -6.87 9.30
C GLY A 39 7.72 -7.58 9.06
N GLU A 40 8.61 -7.01 8.24
CA GLU A 40 9.92 -7.56 7.91
C GLU A 40 11.05 -7.12 8.83
N GLN A 41 10.88 -6.05 9.60
CA GLN A 41 11.93 -5.48 10.45
C GLN A 41 11.48 -5.38 11.90
N PRO A 42 11.67 -6.48 12.66
CA PRO A 42 11.72 -6.45 14.11
C PRO A 42 12.95 -5.63 14.56
N LEU A 43 12.68 -4.39 14.98
CA LEU A 43 13.68 -3.39 15.35
C LEU A 43 13.74 -3.21 16.87
N LEU A 44 14.91 -2.83 17.36
CA LEU A 44 15.02 -2.34 18.73
C LEU A 44 14.36 -0.96 18.85
N PRO A 45 13.96 -0.52 20.06
CA PRO A 45 13.52 0.85 20.28
C PRO A 45 14.53 1.86 19.70
N TYR A 46 14.01 2.83 18.94
CA TYR A 46 14.80 3.84 18.23
C TYR A 46 15.78 3.29 17.17
N GLU A 47 15.70 2.04 16.76
CA GLU A 47 16.53 1.54 15.65
C GLU A 47 15.92 1.94 14.31
N SER A 48 16.75 2.22 13.30
CA SER A 48 16.26 2.57 11.95
C SER A 48 16.35 1.40 10.98
N CYS A 49 15.54 1.50 9.94
CA CYS A 49 15.50 0.55 8.85
C CYS A 49 16.41 1.04 7.70
N ASN A 50 17.42 0.25 7.33
CA ASN A 50 18.28 0.52 6.19
C ASN A 50 18.26 -0.67 5.23
N LEU A 51 17.53 -0.53 4.12
CA LEU A 51 17.13 -1.65 3.27
C LEU A 51 17.70 -1.54 1.85
N GLY A 52 17.96 -2.71 1.27
CA GLY A 52 18.27 -2.87 -0.15
C GLY A 52 17.72 -4.19 -0.66
N SER A 53 17.52 -4.32 -1.97
CA SER A 53 17.01 -5.55 -2.58
C SER A 53 17.76 -5.87 -3.86
N ILE A 54 18.20 -7.12 -3.98
CA ILE A 54 18.87 -7.63 -5.18
C ILE A 54 17.81 -8.12 -6.17
N ASN A 55 17.86 -7.67 -7.42
CA ASN A 55 17.05 -8.24 -8.49
C ASN A 55 17.63 -9.60 -8.91
N LEU A 56 17.01 -10.70 -8.50
CA LEU A 56 17.49 -12.05 -8.79
C LEU A 56 17.43 -12.40 -10.28
N GLU A 57 16.47 -11.86 -11.03
CA GLU A 57 16.31 -12.10 -12.47
C GLU A 57 17.54 -11.64 -13.27
N ASN A 58 18.17 -10.54 -12.85
CA ASN A 58 19.38 -10.00 -13.49
C ASN A 58 20.66 -10.80 -13.22
N HIS A 59 20.56 -11.87 -12.42
CA HIS A 59 21.69 -12.76 -12.10
C HIS A 59 21.54 -14.12 -12.76
N LEU A 60 20.83 -14.17 -13.88
CA LEU A 60 20.73 -15.37 -14.71
C LEU A 60 21.62 -15.25 -15.93
N THR A 61 22.23 -16.36 -16.32
CA THR A 61 22.98 -16.50 -17.56
C THR A 61 22.41 -17.63 -18.40
N ARG A 62 22.61 -17.58 -19.72
CA ARG A 62 22.21 -18.64 -20.63
C ARG A 62 23.36 -19.61 -20.83
N THR A 63 23.06 -20.88 -20.64
CA THR A 63 23.92 -22.03 -20.96
C THR A 63 24.01 -22.24 -22.48
N GLU A 64 24.99 -23.03 -22.94
CA GLU A 64 25.19 -23.33 -24.36
C GLU A 64 23.97 -24.00 -25.02
N ASP A 65 23.22 -24.78 -24.25
CA ASP A 65 21.96 -25.42 -24.64
C ASP A 65 20.74 -24.51 -24.50
N GLY A 66 20.95 -23.22 -24.18
CA GLY A 66 19.94 -22.17 -24.22
C GLY A 66 19.05 -22.08 -22.97
N ARG A 67 19.28 -22.92 -21.95
CA ARG A 67 18.61 -22.89 -20.64
C ARG A 67 19.20 -21.81 -19.74
N TYR A 68 18.45 -21.35 -18.75
CA TYR A 68 18.96 -20.41 -17.76
C TYR A 68 19.58 -21.14 -16.56
N GLU A 69 20.65 -20.56 -16.03
CA GLU A 69 21.23 -20.92 -14.74
C GLU A 69 21.58 -19.65 -13.95
N ILE A 70 21.78 -19.80 -12.64
CA ILE A 70 22.16 -18.67 -11.77
C ILE A 70 23.66 -18.38 -11.94
N ASP A 71 23.99 -17.13 -12.29
CA ASP A 71 25.35 -16.60 -12.23
C ASP A 71 25.70 -16.24 -10.78
N TRP A 72 26.17 -17.25 -10.04
CA TRP A 72 26.57 -17.12 -8.64
C TRP A 72 27.69 -16.11 -8.43
N ALA A 73 28.59 -15.94 -9.41
CA ALA A 73 29.71 -15.00 -9.31
C ALA A 73 29.23 -13.55 -9.49
N HIS A 74 28.28 -13.31 -10.39
CA HIS A 74 27.62 -12.01 -10.49
C HIS A 74 26.81 -11.71 -9.23
N LEU A 75 26.04 -12.69 -8.72
CA LEU A 75 25.25 -12.53 -7.50
C LEU A 75 26.14 -12.19 -6.30
N GLU A 76 27.27 -12.88 -6.13
CA GLU A 76 28.25 -12.57 -5.08
C GLU A 76 28.73 -11.11 -5.14
N ARG A 77 29.11 -10.63 -6.33
CA ARG A 77 29.58 -9.25 -6.51
C ARG A 77 28.50 -8.24 -6.12
N SER A 78 27.25 -8.48 -6.52
CA SER A 78 26.12 -7.64 -6.14
C SER A 78 25.88 -7.65 -4.64
N ILE A 79 25.86 -8.81 -3.98
CA ILE A 79 25.70 -8.93 -2.52
C ILE A 79 26.76 -8.12 -1.78
N ARG A 80 28.04 -8.31 -2.11
CA ARG A 80 29.16 -7.60 -1.45
C ARG A 80 29.06 -6.10 -1.63
N THR A 81 28.76 -5.66 -2.85
CA THR A 81 28.58 -4.23 -3.15
C THR A 81 27.41 -3.65 -2.37
N SER A 82 26.28 -4.35 -2.31
CA SER A 82 25.10 -3.92 -1.58
C SER A 82 25.34 -3.85 -0.07
N VAL A 83 26.01 -4.84 0.54
CA VAL A 83 26.34 -4.81 1.98
C VAL A 83 27.26 -3.62 2.30
N HIS A 84 28.30 -3.41 1.49
CA HIS A 84 29.19 -2.26 1.65
C HIS A 84 28.46 -0.91 1.47
N PHE A 85 27.57 -0.84 0.49
CA PHE A 85 26.75 0.34 0.23
C PHE A 85 25.82 0.65 1.40
N LEU A 86 25.08 -0.35 1.89
CA LEU A 86 24.19 -0.21 3.04
C LEU A 86 24.97 0.19 4.30
N ASP A 87 26.16 -0.37 4.57
CA ASP A 87 26.97 0.08 5.71
C ASP A 87 27.35 1.56 5.62
N ASN A 88 27.65 2.07 4.41
CA ASN A 88 27.92 3.50 4.20
C ASN A 88 26.68 4.38 4.39
N VAL A 89 25.49 3.89 4.03
CA VAL A 89 24.23 4.64 4.21
C VAL A 89 24.02 4.99 5.68
N ILE A 90 24.38 4.12 6.63
CA ILE A 90 24.29 4.40 8.08
C ILE A 90 25.07 5.66 8.46
N ASP A 91 26.25 5.86 7.88
CA ASP A 91 27.09 7.01 8.21
C ASP A 91 26.66 8.28 7.47
N MET A 92 26.09 8.13 6.27
CA MET A 92 25.62 9.24 5.43
C MET A 92 24.21 9.73 5.76
N ASN A 93 23.39 8.91 6.42
CA ASN A 93 22.00 9.23 6.67
C ASN A 93 21.84 10.44 7.62
N LYS A 94 20.75 11.19 7.45
CA LYS A 94 20.34 12.25 8.37
C LYS A 94 19.18 11.76 9.21
N TYR A 95 19.45 11.49 10.48
CA TYR A 95 18.45 10.96 11.39
C TYR A 95 17.56 12.07 11.97
N PRO A 96 16.25 11.80 12.17
CA PRO A 96 15.32 12.83 12.62
C PRO A 96 15.51 13.19 14.10
N ILE A 97 15.98 12.24 14.92
CA ILE A 97 16.28 12.45 16.36
C ILE A 97 17.59 11.76 16.76
N PRO A 98 18.33 12.30 17.76
CA PRO A 98 19.64 11.77 18.17
C PRO A 98 19.62 10.32 18.68
N GLU A 99 18.52 9.90 19.29
CA GLU A 99 18.34 8.54 19.81
C GLU A 99 18.39 7.51 18.68
N ILE A 100 17.80 7.85 17.52
CA ILE A 100 17.80 6.97 16.36
C ILE A 100 19.19 6.89 15.73
N GLU A 101 19.88 8.02 15.64
CA GLU A 101 21.25 8.07 15.16
C GLU A 101 22.16 7.19 16.02
N LYS A 102 22.10 7.36 17.34
CA LYS A 102 22.90 6.59 18.28
C LYS A 102 22.60 5.09 18.15
N CYS A 103 21.32 4.69 18.25
CA CYS A 103 20.93 3.28 18.22
C CYS A 103 21.34 2.61 16.90
N THR A 104 21.14 3.31 15.78
CA THR A 104 21.51 2.79 14.45
C THR A 104 23.02 2.67 14.29
N LYS A 105 23.80 3.67 14.71
CA LYS A 105 25.27 3.62 14.62
C LYS A 105 25.88 2.59 15.56
N ASP A 106 25.24 2.34 16.70
CA ASP A 106 25.69 1.37 17.69
C ASP A 106 25.48 -0.09 17.25
N ASN A 107 24.34 -0.40 16.64
CA ASN A 107 24.02 -1.76 16.18
C ASN A 107 24.39 -2.01 14.71
N ARG A 108 24.48 -0.94 13.90
CA ARG A 108 24.75 -0.97 12.45
C ARG A 108 23.93 -2.00 11.67
N LYS A 109 22.66 -2.15 12.04
CA LYS A 109 21.75 -3.10 11.43
C LYS A 109 21.48 -2.70 9.97
N ILE A 110 21.60 -3.64 9.05
CA ILE A 110 21.21 -3.47 7.64
C ILE A 110 20.24 -4.58 7.25
N GLY A 111 19.50 -4.38 6.16
CA GLY A 111 18.56 -5.37 5.63
C GLY A 111 18.70 -5.54 4.13
N LEU A 112 19.50 -6.50 3.72
CA LEU A 112 19.62 -6.90 2.32
C LEU A 112 18.63 -8.03 2.02
N GLY A 113 17.69 -7.74 1.11
CA GLY A 113 16.68 -8.66 0.63
C GLY A 113 16.79 -8.92 -0.87
N VAL A 114 15.69 -9.39 -1.44
CA VAL A 114 15.59 -9.71 -2.87
C VAL A 114 14.33 -9.14 -3.48
N MET A 115 14.32 -9.05 -4.80
CA MET A 115 13.15 -8.97 -5.67
C MET A 115 13.39 -9.87 -6.89
N GLY A 116 12.36 -10.09 -7.71
CA GLY A 116 12.48 -10.88 -8.93
C GLY A 116 12.52 -12.39 -8.73
N PHE A 117 12.14 -12.90 -7.56
CA PHE A 117 12.20 -14.35 -7.29
C PHE A 117 11.27 -15.16 -8.20
N ALA A 118 10.03 -14.74 -8.43
CA ALA A 118 9.12 -15.45 -9.33
C ALA A 118 9.65 -15.46 -10.77
N ARG A 119 10.11 -14.31 -11.27
CA ARG A 119 10.69 -14.24 -12.62
C ARG A 119 11.99 -15.03 -12.75
N MET A 120 12.79 -15.14 -11.69
CA MET A 120 13.93 -16.05 -11.65
C MET A 120 13.47 -17.51 -11.81
N LEU A 121 12.45 -17.94 -11.06
CA LEU A 121 11.91 -19.30 -11.18
C LEU A 121 11.32 -19.59 -12.57
N PHE A 122 10.63 -18.62 -13.17
CA PHE A 122 10.08 -18.76 -14.54
C PHE A 122 11.19 -19.01 -15.57
N ASN A 123 12.26 -18.22 -15.54
CA ASN A 123 13.40 -18.41 -16.42
C ASN A 123 14.10 -19.77 -16.21
N LEU A 124 14.21 -20.22 -14.96
CA LEU A 124 14.77 -21.51 -14.60
C LEU A 124 13.83 -22.70 -14.91
N GLY A 125 12.58 -22.45 -15.27
CA GLY A 125 11.57 -23.49 -15.48
C GLY A 125 11.19 -24.23 -14.19
N VAL A 126 11.29 -23.56 -13.03
CA VAL A 126 10.99 -24.13 -11.71
C VAL A 126 9.62 -23.66 -11.24
N GLN A 127 8.79 -24.59 -10.78
CA GLN A 127 7.48 -24.30 -10.20
C GLN A 127 7.63 -23.67 -8.80
N TYR A 128 6.94 -22.55 -8.55
CA TYR A 128 6.98 -21.84 -7.27
C TYR A 128 6.47 -22.69 -6.09
N ASP A 129 5.27 -23.28 -6.24
CA ASP A 129 4.59 -24.13 -5.26
C ASP A 129 5.02 -25.59 -5.37
N SER A 130 6.33 -25.82 -5.29
CA SER A 130 6.94 -27.14 -5.32
C SER A 130 8.14 -27.24 -4.38
N GLU A 131 8.55 -28.46 -4.04
CA GLU A 131 9.77 -28.66 -3.24
C GLU A 131 11.02 -28.08 -3.92
N ALA A 132 11.08 -28.13 -5.25
CA ALA A 132 12.18 -27.52 -6.00
C ALA A 132 12.17 -25.99 -5.86
N GLY A 133 11.00 -25.35 -5.88
CA GLY A 133 10.84 -23.92 -5.64
C GLY A 133 11.27 -23.52 -4.23
N ILE A 134 10.85 -24.29 -3.21
CA ILE A 134 11.25 -24.10 -1.82
C ILE A 134 12.77 -24.23 -1.65
N GLN A 135 13.36 -25.29 -2.21
CA GLN A 135 14.81 -25.51 -2.17
C GLN A 135 15.58 -24.40 -2.87
N MET A 136 15.06 -23.87 -3.99
CA MET A 136 15.66 -22.73 -4.68
C MET A 136 15.64 -21.47 -3.81
N GLY A 137 14.51 -21.19 -3.14
CA GLY A 137 14.40 -20.09 -2.18
C GLY A 137 15.40 -20.22 -1.02
N GLU A 138 15.53 -21.42 -0.45
CA GLU A 138 16.55 -21.73 0.56
C GLU A 138 17.98 -21.51 0.04
N GLN A 139 18.29 -22.02 -1.15
CA GLN A 139 19.63 -21.97 -1.73
C GLN A 139 20.07 -20.52 -1.98
N VAL A 140 19.21 -19.72 -2.59
CA VAL A 140 19.49 -18.32 -2.89
C VAL A 140 19.66 -17.49 -1.62
N MET A 141 18.74 -17.60 -0.65
CA MET A 141 18.88 -16.81 0.58
C MET A 141 20.02 -17.28 1.46
N LYS A 142 20.33 -18.58 1.48
CA LYS A 142 21.53 -19.09 2.15
C LYS A 142 22.78 -18.44 1.57
N PHE A 143 22.91 -18.43 0.25
CA PHE A 143 24.04 -17.81 -0.44
C PHE A 143 24.15 -16.31 -0.12
N ILE A 144 23.03 -15.57 -0.15
CA ILE A 144 22.99 -14.15 0.21
C ILE A 144 23.42 -13.92 1.66
N SER A 145 22.93 -14.73 2.59
CA SER A 145 23.28 -14.63 4.02
C SER A 145 24.77 -14.91 4.26
N GLU A 146 25.30 -15.99 3.69
CA GLU A 146 26.70 -16.41 3.87
C GLU A 146 27.67 -15.37 3.29
N ILE A 147 27.43 -14.91 2.05
CA ILE A 147 28.26 -13.89 1.41
C ILE A 147 28.09 -12.53 2.09
N GLY A 148 26.88 -12.18 2.52
CA GLY A 148 26.62 -10.92 3.20
C GLY A 148 27.35 -10.83 4.55
N TYR A 149 27.30 -11.89 5.36
CA TYR A 149 28.09 -11.95 6.60
C TYR A 149 29.59 -12.06 6.34
N ASP A 150 30.02 -12.70 5.26
CA ASP A 150 31.43 -12.67 4.83
C ASP A 150 31.90 -11.24 4.54
N GLU A 151 31.11 -10.45 3.81
CA GLU A 151 31.44 -9.05 3.56
C GLU A 151 31.42 -8.22 4.85
N SER A 152 30.46 -8.45 5.73
CA SER A 152 30.42 -7.80 7.04
C SER A 152 31.68 -8.12 7.89
N ARG A 153 32.20 -9.34 7.83
CA ARG A 153 33.48 -9.72 8.46
C ARG A 153 34.67 -8.97 7.84
N ARG A 154 34.76 -8.93 6.50
CA ARG A 154 35.81 -8.18 5.79
C ARG A 154 35.78 -6.68 6.12
N MET A 155 34.60 -6.10 6.24
CA MET A 155 34.46 -4.71 6.67
C MET A 155 34.89 -4.51 8.13
N ALA A 156 34.63 -5.47 9.01
CA ALA A 156 35.04 -5.40 10.40
C ALA A 156 36.57 -5.39 10.57
N GLU A 157 37.32 -6.05 9.69
CA GLU A 157 38.80 -5.99 9.68
C GLU A 157 39.32 -4.58 9.39
N LYS A 158 38.63 -3.83 8.51
CA LYS A 158 39.04 -2.49 8.07
C LYS A 158 38.48 -1.37 8.94
N ARG A 159 37.24 -1.51 9.39
CA ARG A 159 36.45 -0.46 10.06
C ARG A 159 36.13 -0.76 11.53
N GLY A 160 36.51 -1.94 12.02
CA GLY A 160 36.12 -2.45 13.33
C GLY A 160 34.71 -3.06 13.33
N VAL A 161 34.43 -3.89 14.35
CA VAL A 161 33.09 -4.43 14.61
C VAL A 161 32.08 -3.32 14.94
N TYR A 162 30.77 -3.62 14.91
CA TYR A 162 29.77 -2.63 15.36
C TYR A 162 29.95 -2.29 16.86
N PRO A 163 29.65 -1.05 17.30
CA PRO A 163 29.91 -0.61 18.68
C PRO A 163 29.30 -1.49 19.78
N SER A 164 28.05 -1.96 19.60
CA SER A 164 27.35 -2.85 20.55
C SER A 164 27.74 -4.33 20.43
N TRP A 165 28.89 -4.65 19.81
CA TRP A 165 29.32 -6.04 19.63
C TRP A 165 29.71 -6.71 20.94
N LYS A 166 30.29 -5.97 21.89
CA LYS A 166 30.63 -6.51 23.21
C LYS A 166 29.36 -6.80 24.02
N GLY A 167 29.23 -8.01 24.57
CA GLY A 167 28.04 -8.53 25.22
C GLY A 167 27.01 -9.13 24.26
N SER A 168 27.27 -9.08 22.94
CA SER A 168 26.36 -9.61 21.93
C SER A 168 26.47 -11.13 21.79
N ARG A 169 25.48 -11.74 21.14
CA ARG A 169 25.54 -13.15 20.73
C ARG A 169 26.61 -13.39 19.67
N HIS A 170 26.99 -12.39 18.88
CA HIS A 170 28.10 -12.49 17.95
C HIS A 170 29.44 -12.60 18.70
N GLU A 171 29.63 -11.84 19.78
CA GLU A 171 30.81 -12.00 20.66
C GLU A 171 30.84 -13.40 21.28
N ALA A 172 29.72 -13.86 21.83
CA ALA A 172 29.64 -15.21 22.44
C ALA A 172 29.98 -16.34 21.45
N ARG A 173 29.78 -16.10 20.14
CA ARG A 173 30.13 -17.03 19.05
C ARG A 173 31.51 -16.76 18.43
N GLY A 174 32.25 -15.75 18.90
CA GLY A 174 33.53 -15.33 18.31
C GLY A 174 33.43 -14.70 16.92
N GLN A 175 32.22 -14.29 16.49
CA GLN A 175 31.96 -13.74 15.17
C GLN A 175 32.26 -12.25 15.13
N ARG A 176 33.40 -11.84 14.55
CA ARG A 176 33.76 -10.42 14.38
C ARG A 176 33.13 -9.83 13.12
N VAL A 177 31.99 -9.16 13.26
CA VAL A 177 31.20 -8.61 12.14
C VAL A 177 30.95 -7.11 12.29
N ARG A 178 30.76 -6.41 11.18
CA ARG A 178 30.52 -4.96 11.12
C ARG A 178 29.06 -4.58 11.36
N ASN A 179 28.12 -5.49 11.12
CA ASN A 179 26.69 -5.25 11.16
C ASN A 179 26.03 -6.31 12.07
N SER A 180 25.08 -5.90 12.92
CA SER A 180 24.37 -6.83 13.80
C SER A 180 23.41 -7.74 13.03
N TYR A 181 22.65 -7.20 12.07
CA TYR A 181 21.97 -7.98 11.02
C TYR A 181 22.48 -7.57 9.65
N VAL A 182 22.37 -8.53 8.72
CA VAL A 182 22.71 -8.35 7.32
C VAL A 182 21.47 -8.53 6.43
N THR A 183 20.59 -9.50 6.71
CA THR A 183 19.52 -9.88 5.79
C THR A 183 18.10 -9.59 6.29
N THR A 184 17.28 -9.08 5.38
CA THR A 184 15.84 -8.77 5.57
C THR A 184 15.14 -8.84 4.23
N VAL A 185 13.97 -9.48 4.13
CA VAL A 185 13.17 -9.45 2.89
C VAL A 185 12.01 -8.47 3.05
N ALA A 186 12.18 -7.27 2.48
CA ALA A 186 11.21 -6.19 2.52
C ALA A 186 10.24 -6.22 1.33
N PRO A 187 9.07 -5.57 1.42
CA PRO A 187 8.23 -5.36 0.25
C PRO A 187 8.94 -4.45 -0.74
N THR A 188 8.90 -4.81 -2.02
CA THR A 188 9.65 -4.10 -3.07
C THR A 188 8.74 -3.39 -4.06
N GLY A 189 7.49 -3.09 -3.71
CA GLY A 189 6.45 -2.63 -4.64
C GLY A 189 6.93 -1.56 -5.63
N THR A 190 7.47 -0.44 -5.14
CA THR A 190 7.96 0.64 -6.01
C THR A 190 9.23 0.26 -6.78
N ILE A 191 10.21 -0.36 -6.11
CA ILE A 191 11.52 -0.63 -6.73
C ILE A 191 11.48 -1.79 -7.73
N SER A 192 10.57 -2.77 -7.55
CA SER A 192 10.37 -3.86 -8.51
C SER A 192 9.62 -3.36 -9.75
N MET A 193 8.73 -2.37 -9.62
CA MET A 193 8.16 -1.67 -10.78
C MET A 193 9.22 -0.88 -11.55
N ILE A 194 10.14 -0.20 -10.86
CA ILE A 194 11.25 0.52 -11.51
C ILE A 194 12.21 -0.45 -12.22
N ALA A 195 12.52 -1.57 -11.57
CA ALA A 195 13.42 -2.59 -12.11
C ALA A 195 12.73 -3.54 -13.10
N ASP A 196 11.44 -3.35 -13.35
CA ASP A 196 10.56 -4.24 -14.10
C ASP A 196 10.78 -5.71 -13.75
N THR A 197 10.41 -6.10 -12.53
CA THR A 197 10.50 -7.47 -12.06
C THR A 197 9.44 -7.78 -11.01
N SER A 198 9.32 -9.06 -10.60
CA SER A 198 8.37 -9.47 -9.55
C SER A 198 8.77 -8.92 -8.17
N GLY A 199 7.80 -8.72 -7.28
CA GLY A 199 8.07 -8.19 -5.94
C GLY A 199 8.71 -9.21 -4.99
N GLY A 200 9.69 -8.79 -4.19
CA GLY A 200 10.19 -9.56 -3.04
C GLY A 200 10.51 -11.02 -3.34
N CYS A 201 9.99 -11.88 -2.46
CA CYS A 201 9.87 -13.32 -2.70
C CYS A 201 8.44 -13.72 -3.13
N GLU A 202 7.62 -12.76 -3.60
CA GLU A 202 6.24 -13.01 -4.01
C GLU A 202 6.17 -13.78 -5.33
N PRO A 203 5.12 -14.62 -5.55
CA PRO A 203 4.75 -15.05 -6.88
C PRO A 203 4.26 -13.85 -7.72
N GLU A 204 4.23 -13.99 -9.04
CA GLU A 204 3.58 -12.98 -9.88
C GLU A 204 2.08 -12.94 -9.59
N PHE A 205 1.50 -11.75 -9.46
CA PHE A 205 0.08 -11.62 -9.15
C PHE A 205 -0.81 -12.04 -10.34
N SER A 206 -0.36 -11.71 -11.54
CA SER A 206 -1.03 -12.03 -12.79
C SER A 206 0.01 -12.05 -13.92
N LEU A 207 -0.22 -12.82 -15.00
CA LEU A 207 0.59 -12.72 -16.22
C LEU A 207 0.19 -11.53 -17.10
N ILE A 208 -1.02 -10.99 -16.89
CA ILE A 208 -1.57 -9.86 -17.62
C ILE A 208 -2.31 -8.95 -16.64
N TRP A 209 -1.94 -7.68 -16.57
CA TRP A 209 -2.67 -6.68 -15.79
C TRP A 209 -2.81 -5.38 -16.56
N PHE A 210 -3.73 -4.53 -16.14
CA PHE A 210 -3.93 -3.23 -16.78
C PHE A 210 -3.36 -2.12 -15.92
N LYS A 211 -2.60 -1.24 -16.56
CA LYS A 211 -2.23 0.03 -15.94
C LYS A 211 -3.29 1.07 -16.32
N ASN A 212 -3.87 1.70 -15.31
CA ASN A 212 -4.68 2.90 -15.52
C ASN A 212 -3.74 4.04 -15.90
N VAL A 213 -3.87 4.53 -17.13
CA VAL A 213 -3.14 5.71 -17.61
C VAL A 213 -4.05 6.94 -17.48
N MET A 214 -3.45 8.12 -17.45
CA MET A 214 -4.20 9.38 -17.57
C MET A 214 -5.08 9.29 -18.84
N ASP A 215 -6.32 9.77 -18.74
CA ASP A 215 -7.43 9.65 -19.72
C ASP A 215 -8.30 8.39 -19.64
N GLY A 216 -8.11 7.53 -18.64
CA GLY A 216 -8.99 6.37 -18.41
C GLY A 216 -8.75 5.22 -19.39
N GLU A 217 -7.67 5.28 -20.17
CA GLU A 217 -7.20 4.17 -20.99
C GLU A 217 -6.50 3.11 -20.11
N HIS A 218 -6.85 1.85 -20.35
CA HIS A 218 -6.24 0.69 -19.73
C HIS A 218 -5.16 0.14 -20.67
N LEU A 219 -3.88 0.36 -20.36
CA LEU A 219 -2.80 -0.29 -21.10
C LEU A 219 -2.58 -1.71 -20.56
N PRO A 220 -2.80 -2.77 -21.37
CA PRO A 220 -2.45 -4.12 -20.97
C PRO A 220 -0.93 -4.21 -20.85
N TYR A 221 -0.47 -4.52 -19.66
CA TYR A 221 0.89 -4.94 -19.39
C TYR A 221 0.90 -6.46 -19.37
N VAL A 222 1.66 -7.06 -20.29
CA VAL A 222 1.81 -8.51 -20.43
C VAL A 222 3.23 -8.85 -20.04
N LEU A 223 3.41 -9.93 -19.30
CA LEU A 223 4.74 -10.43 -18.98
C LEU A 223 5.43 -10.95 -20.26
N ASP A 224 6.39 -10.18 -20.79
CA ASP A 224 7.12 -10.53 -22.01
C ASP A 224 7.77 -11.91 -21.93
N LEU A 225 8.28 -12.29 -20.75
CA LEU A 225 8.87 -13.61 -20.50
C LEU A 225 7.93 -14.77 -20.82
N PHE A 226 6.62 -14.60 -20.58
CA PHE A 226 5.63 -15.61 -20.94
C PHE A 226 5.49 -15.72 -22.46
N ILE A 227 5.42 -14.60 -23.17
CA ILE A 227 5.31 -14.56 -24.64
C ILE A 227 6.54 -15.20 -25.28
N GLU A 228 7.73 -14.82 -24.82
CA GLU A 228 9.00 -15.36 -25.32
C GLU A 228 9.08 -16.86 -25.12
N THR A 229 8.70 -17.35 -23.94
CA THR A 229 8.66 -18.78 -23.64
C THR A 229 7.64 -19.50 -24.51
N ALA A 230 6.42 -18.97 -24.64
CA ALA A 230 5.39 -19.56 -25.47
C ALA A 230 5.78 -19.67 -26.95
N LYS A 231 6.47 -18.66 -27.48
CA LYS A 231 7.01 -18.68 -28.85
C LYS A 231 8.15 -19.68 -28.99
N ARG A 232 9.09 -19.69 -28.04
CA ARG A 232 10.24 -20.62 -28.04
C ARG A 232 9.80 -22.08 -28.00
N GLU A 233 8.81 -22.36 -27.17
CA GLU A 233 8.31 -23.72 -26.89
C GLU A 233 7.18 -24.14 -27.85
N GLY A 234 6.78 -23.26 -28.77
CA GLY A 234 5.86 -23.57 -29.86
C GLY A 234 4.38 -23.68 -29.47
N PHE A 235 3.98 -23.16 -28.31
CA PHE A 235 2.57 -23.15 -27.87
C PHE A 235 1.89 -21.77 -27.99
N TRP A 236 2.59 -20.76 -28.50
CA TRP A 236 2.01 -19.46 -28.78
C TRP A 236 0.89 -19.55 -29.85
N GLN A 237 -0.27 -18.95 -29.54
CA GLN A 237 -1.41 -18.86 -30.44
C GLN A 237 -2.05 -17.47 -30.34
N ASP A 238 -2.63 -16.99 -31.44
CA ASP A 238 -3.42 -15.76 -31.45
C ASP A 238 -4.64 -15.93 -30.52
N GLY A 239 -4.90 -14.94 -29.67
CA GLY A 239 -5.96 -14.98 -28.65
C GLY A 239 -5.61 -15.74 -27.36
N LEU A 240 -4.38 -16.27 -27.21
CA LEU A 240 -3.95 -16.92 -25.96
C LEU A 240 -3.98 -15.94 -24.77
N LEU A 241 -3.58 -14.69 -25.00
CA LEU A 241 -3.62 -13.64 -23.98
C LEU A 241 -5.06 -13.33 -23.53
N ASP A 242 -6.03 -13.33 -24.44
CA ASP A 242 -7.44 -13.12 -24.09
C ASP A 242 -7.98 -14.26 -23.22
N LYS A 243 -7.53 -15.50 -23.46
CA LYS A 243 -7.87 -16.65 -22.62
C LYS A 243 -7.26 -16.56 -21.22
N ILE A 244 -5.99 -16.14 -21.13
CA ILE A 244 -5.33 -15.89 -19.84
C ILE A 244 -6.06 -14.78 -19.09
N LEU A 245 -6.42 -13.69 -19.77
CA LEU A 245 -7.17 -12.60 -19.17
C LEU A 245 -8.54 -13.09 -18.66
N ALA A 246 -9.28 -13.85 -19.49
CA ALA A 246 -10.55 -14.48 -19.10
C ALA A 246 -10.42 -15.45 -17.92
N ASN A 247 -9.22 -16.04 -17.75
CA ASN A 247 -8.86 -16.94 -16.66
C ASN A 247 -8.19 -16.20 -15.49
N HIS A 248 -8.60 -14.95 -15.22
CA HIS A 248 -8.09 -14.14 -14.11
C HIS A 248 -6.57 -13.98 -14.12
N GLY A 249 -5.95 -13.95 -15.30
CA GLY A 249 -4.51 -13.74 -15.44
C GLY A 249 -3.65 -14.98 -15.22
N SER A 250 -4.27 -16.15 -14.99
CA SER A 250 -3.60 -17.43 -14.76
C SER A 250 -3.39 -18.24 -16.04
N ALA A 251 -2.24 -18.90 -16.13
CA ALA A 251 -1.98 -19.91 -17.15
C ALA A 251 -2.56 -21.30 -16.80
N ARG A 252 -2.87 -21.57 -15.53
CA ARG A 252 -3.36 -22.89 -15.09
C ARG A 252 -4.75 -23.17 -15.62
N GLY A 253 -4.96 -24.42 -16.08
CA GLY A 253 -6.25 -24.88 -16.59
C GLY A 253 -6.51 -24.55 -18.06
N ILE A 254 -5.60 -23.85 -18.75
CA ILE A 254 -5.72 -23.53 -20.18
C ILE A 254 -5.14 -24.69 -21.01
N PRO A 255 -5.96 -25.48 -21.75
CA PRO A 255 -5.50 -26.68 -22.45
C PRO A 255 -4.42 -26.43 -23.51
N GLU A 256 -4.37 -25.23 -24.09
CA GLU A 256 -3.39 -24.82 -25.10
C GLU A 256 -1.99 -24.64 -24.52
N ILE A 257 -1.87 -24.44 -23.21
CA ILE A 257 -0.58 -24.27 -22.53
C ILE A 257 -0.15 -25.66 -22.03
N PRO A 258 1.06 -26.15 -22.37
CA PRO A 258 1.56 -27.43 -21.87
C PRO A 258 1.60 -27.46 -20.34
N GLU A 259 1.31 -28.62 -19.75
CA GLU A 259 1.18 -28.78 -18.27
C GLU A 259 2.41 -28.25 -17.51
N GLN A 260 3.62 -28.44 -18.04
CA GLN A 260 4.84 -27.92 -17.43
C GLN A 260 4.82 -26.39 -17.32
N TRP A 261 4.31 -25.68 -18.33
CA TRP A 261 4.30 -24.21 -18.37
C TRP A 261 3.12 -23.65 -17.58
N GLN A 262 2.01 -24.39 -17.47
CA GLN A 262 0.96 -24.07 -16.51
C GLN A 262 1.48 -24.10 -15.06
N LYS A 263 2.34 -25.08 -14.73
CA LYS A 263 2.95 -25.21 -13.40
C LYS A 263 3.97 -24.10 -13.14
N VAL A 264 4.83 -23.81 -14.11
CA VAL A 264 5.88 -22.79 -13.98
C VAL A 264 5.29 -21.39 -13.84
N PHE A 265 4.36 -20.99 -14.70
CA PHE A 265 3.76 -19.64 -14.71
C PHE A 265 2.57 -19.49 -13.74
N ALA A 266 2.64 -20.16 -12.60
CA ALA A 266 1.63 -20.05 -11.56
C ALA A 266 1.61 -18.63 -10.96
N THR A 267 0.41 -18.05 -10.85
CA THR A 267 0.19 -16.75 -10.23
C THR A 267 -0.14 -16.86 -8.75
N ALA A 268 -0.24 -15.73 -8.06
CA ALA A 268 -0.55 -15.69 -6.62
C ALA A 268 -1.84 -16.44 -6.24
N HIS A 269 -2.87 -16.41 -7.07
CA HIS A 269 -4.15 -17.08 -6.80
C HIS A 269 -4.15 -18.56 -7.15
N ASP A 270 -3.18 -19.00 -7.95
CA ASP A 270 -3.00 -20.42 -8.29
C ASP A 270 -2.40 -21.23 -7.14
N ILE A 271 -1.68 -20.57 -6.23
CA ILE A 271 -0.84 -21.20 -5.22
C ILE A 271 -1.64 -21.42 -3.95
N ALA A 272 -1.63 -22.67 -3.43
CA ALA A 272 -2.31 -22.97 -2.18
C ALA A 272 -1.66 -22.23 -0.99
N PRO A 273 -2.43 -21.81 0.02
CA PRO A 273 -1.90 -21.02 1.14
C PRO A 273 -0.73 -21.67 1.89
N GLU A 274 -0.75 -23.00 2.03
CA GLU A 274 0.36 -23.77 2.61
C GLU A 274 1.69 -23.49 1.89
N TRP A 275 1.70 -23.50 0.56
CA TRP A 275 2.92 -23.27 -0.22
C TRP A 275 3.45 -21.84 -0.06
N HIS A 276 2.56 -20.85 0.08
CA HIS A 276 2.96 -19.49 0.43
C HIS A 276 3.70 -19.45 1.78
N VAL A 277 3.16 -20.11 2.82
CA VAL A 277 3.75 -20.14 4.16
C VAL A 277 5.08 -20.89 4.15
N ARG A 278 5.15 -22.04 3.46
CA ARG A 278 6.37 -22.82 3.32
C ARG A 278 7.47 -22.02 2.60
N MET A 279 7.12 -21.27 1.55
CA MET A 279 8.09 -20.41 0.87
C MET A 279 8.56 -19.27 1.77
N GLN A 280 7.67 -18.64 2.53
CA GLN A 280 8.07 -17.64 3.51
C GLN A 280 9.08 -18.22 4.52
N ALA A 281 8.81 -19.43 5.04
CA ALA A 281 9.68 -20.11 5.98
C ALA A 281 11.05 -20.43 5.38
N ALA A 282 11.10 -20.85 4.11
CA ALA A 282 12.34 -21.12 3.37
C ALA A 282 13.26 -19.89 3.34
N PHE A 283 12.70 -18.72 3.04
CA PHE A 283 13.42 -17.44 3.08
C PHE A 283 13.78 -17.04 4.52
N GLN A 284 12.87 -17.22 5.47
CA GLN A 284 13.08 -16.84 6.87
C GLN A 284 14.27 -17.57 7.51
N LYS A 285 14.50 -18.83 7.15
CA LYS A 285 15.59 -19.67 7.65
C LYS A 285 16.98 -19.03 7.52
N TYR A 286 17.18 -18.22 6.49
CA TYR A 286 18.45 -17.52 6.20
C TYR A 286 18.31 -15.99 6.29
N THR A 287 17.24 -15.50 6.92
CA THR A 287 16.96 -14.07 7.12
C THR A 287 17.07 -13.68 8.59
N ASP A 288 17.96 -12.73 8.89
CA ASP A 288 18.23 -12.26 10.26
C ASP A 288 17.07 -11.51 10.88
N SER A 289 16.39 -10.68 10.08
CA SER A 289 15.17 -9.97 10.45
C SER A 289 13.95 -10.80 10.05
N GLY A 290 12.83 -10.20 9.66
CA GLY A 290 11.63 -10.85 9.12
C GLY A 290 11.59 -10.92 7.59
N VAL A 291 10.53 -11.56 7.09
CA VAL A 291 10.20 -11.67 5.66
C VAL A 291 8.79 -11.11 5.46
N SER A 292 8.67 -10.01 4.72
CA SER A 292 7.39 -9.48 4.25
C SER A 292 6.95 -10.27 3.04
N LYS A 293 6.04 -11.23 3.27
CA LYS A 293 5.37 -12.00 2.24
C LYS A 293 3.88 -12.08 2.52
N THR A 294 3.08 -11.88 1.49
CA THR A 294 1.63 -12.01 1.52
C THR A 294 1.23 -13.46 1.27
N ILE A 295 0.43 -14.01 2.18
CA ILE A 295 -0.24 -15.29 2.01
C ILE A 295 -1.59 -15.01 1.34
N ASN A 296 -1.62 -15.06 0.01
CA ASN A 296 -2.85 -14.85 -0.75
C ASN A 296 -3.78 -16.05 -0.59
N MET A 297 -5.07 -15.78 -0.43
CA MET A 297 -6.11 -16.79 -0.27
C MET A 297 -7.31 -16.44 -1.16
N PRO A 298 -7.97 -17.45 -1.75
CA PRO A 298 -9.18 -17.23 -2.54
C PRO A 298 -10.32 -16.71 -1.65
N ASP A 299 -11.32 -16.09 -2.25
CA ASP A 299 -12.48 -15.52 -1.54
C ASP A 299 -13.29 -16.57 -0.76
N THR A 300 -13.23 -17.82 -1.21
CA THR A 300 -13.80 -19.04 -0.61
C THR A 300 -13.04 -19.55 0.61
N ALA A 301 -11.83 -19.07 0.90
CA ALA A 301 -11.08 -19.49 2.08
C ALA A 301 -11.87 -19.20 3.36
N THR A 302 -11.76 -20.09 4.34
CA THR A 302 -12.48 -20.03 5.61
C THR A 302 -11.64 -19.38 6.71
N VAL A 303 -12.26 -19.08 7.86
CA VAL A 303 -11.54 -18.62 9.05
C VAL A 303 -10.54 -19.67 9.54
N ASP A 304 -10.86 -20.95 9.37
CA ASP A 304 -9.99 -22.06 9.76
C ASP A 304 -8.74 -22.14 8.87
N ASP A 305 -8.86 -21.80 7.58
CA ASP A 305 -7.70 -21.71 6.68
C ASP A 305 -6.73 -20.59 7.10
N VAL A 306 -7.27 -19.43 7.51
CA VAL A 306 -6.47 -18.32 8.08
C VAL A 306 -5.77 -18.76 9.36
N MET A 307 -6.49 -19.46 10.24
CA MET A 307 -5.93 -19.98 11.49
C MET A 307 -4.83 -21.02 11.22
N ALA A 308 -5.03 -21.92 10.26
CA ALA A 308 -4.06 -22.93 9.87
C ALA A 308 -2.77 -22.30 9.32
N ALA A 309 -2.88 -21.27 8.48
CA ALA A 309 -1.71 -20.53 7.98
C ALA A 309 -0.91 -19.88 9.11
N TYR A 310 -1.58 -19.26 10.09
CA TYR A 310 -0.93 -18.67 11.26
C TYR A 310 -0.21 -19.70 12.14
N LEU A 311 -0.86 -20.83 12.43
CA LEU A 311 -0.24 -21.90 13.22
C LEU A 311 0.94 -22.52 12.48
N MET A 312 0.81 -22.77 11.18
CA MET A 312 1.91 -23.28 10.35
C MET A 312 3.10 -22.31 10.33
N ALA A 313 2.87 -21.00 10.19
CA ALA A 313 3.96 -20.02 10.24
C ALA A 313 4.69 -20.04 11.59
N TYR A 314 3.95 -20.20 12.70
CA TYR A 314 4.55 -20.36 14.02
C TYR A 314 5.38 -21.65 14.14
N GLU A 315 4.83 -22.78 13.70
CA GLU A 315 5.51 -24.10 13.71
C GLU A 315 6.78 -24.09 12.86
N LEU A 316 6.74 -23.44 11.70
CA LEU A 316 7.88 -23.26 10.80
C LEU A 316 8.84 -22.15 11.24
N SER A 317 8.65 -21.60 12.45
CA SER A 317 9.56 -20.62 13.06
C SER A 317 9.69 -19.30 12.29
N CYS A 318 8.63 -18.90 11.57
CA CYS A 318 8.49 -17.55 11.02
C CYS A 318 8.52 -16.50 12.13
N LYS A 319 8.98 -15.28 11.83
CA LYS A 319 8.93 -14.16 12.80
C LYS A 319 7.64 -13.35 12.70
N GLY A 320 6.94 -13.44 11.58
CA GLY A 320 5.61 -12.89 11.40
C GLY A 320 4.93 -13.48 10.18
N ILE A 321 3.67 -13.12 9.94
CA ILE A 321 2.88 -13.58 8.81
C ILE A 321 1.73 -12.59 8.54
N THR A 322 1.45 -12.36 7.26
CA THR A 322 0.31 -11.56 6.81
C THR A 322 -0.52 -12.38 5.83
N VAL A 323 -1.83 -12.45 6.07
CA VAL A 323 -2.77 -13.18 5.21
C VAL A 323 -3.66 -12.18 4.51
N TYR A 324 -3.85 -12.37 3.21
CA TYR A 324 -4.78 -11.57 2.42
C TYR A 324 -5.75 -12.50 1.70
N ARG A 325 -7.03 -12.43 2.09
CA ARG A 325 -8.11 -13.14 1.43
C ARG A 325 -8.77 -12.23 0.40
N ASP A 326 -9.01 -12.74 -0.80
CA ASP A 326 -9.74 -11.99 -1.82
C ASP A 326 -11.13 -11.57 -1.32
N GLY A 327 -11.51 -10.32 -1.60
CA GLY A 327 -12.74 -9.72 -1.12
C GLY A 327 -12.76 -9.34 0.37
N SER A 328 -11.62 -9.43 1.07
CA SER A 328 -11.48 -8.90 2.45
C SER A 328 -11.43 -7.36 2.51
N ARG A 329 -11.06 -6.68 1.41
CA ARG A 329 -11.12 -5.20 1.29
C ARG A 329 -11.94 -4.79 0.08
N GLU A 330 -12.67 -3.68 0.19
CA GLU A 330 -13.53 -3.15 -0.89
C GLU A 330 -12.74 -2.61 -2.10
N GLU A 331 -11.52 -2.11 -1.87
CA GLU A 331 -10.60 -1.67 -2.93
C GLU A 331 -9.36 -2.57 -2.96
N GLN A 332 -9.12 -3.23 -4.10
CA GLN A 332 -7.90 -3.99 -4.37
C GLN A 332 -6.91 -3.11 -5.14
N VAL A 333 -5.65 -3.05 -4.67
CA VAL A 333 -4.59 -2.23 -5.29
C VAL A 333 -4.16 -2.79 -6.65
N MET A 334 -4.29 -4.10 -6.86
CA MET A 334 -4.07 -4.77 -8.14
C MET A 334 -5.38 -5.42 -8.59
N ASN A 335 -5.88 -5.01 -9.76
CA ASN A 335 -7.05 -5.62 -10.38
C ASN A 335 -6.63 -6.31 -11.67
N VAL A 336 -6.94 -7.61 -11.78
CA VAL A 336 -7.00 -8.27 -13.08
C VAL A 336 -8.30 -7.80 -13.71
N GLY A 337 -8.23 -7.08 -14.84
CA GLY A 337 -9.27 -6.18 -15.37
C GLY A 337 -10.61 -6.79 -15.81
N LEU A 338 -11.19 -7.72 -15.06
CA LEU A 338 -12.53 -8.27 -15.27
C LEU A 338 -13.36 -8.09 -13.99
N SER A 339 -13.93 -6.90 -13.81
CA SER A 339 -15.02 -6.69 -12.86
C SER A 339 -16.36 -7.11 -13.49
N THR A 340 -16.54 -8.39 -13.80
CA THR A 340 -17.86 -8.96 -14.06
C THR A 340 -18.49 -9.43 -12.75
N LYS A 341 -18.87 -8.48 -11.89
CA LYS A 341 -19.86 -8.73 -10.83
C LYS A 341 -21.09 -7.86 -11.08
N GLU A 342 -21.93 -8.34 -12.00
CA GLU A 342 -23.37 -8.05 -11.94
C GLU A 342 -23.91 -8.60 -10.60
N LYS A 343 -24.31 -7.73 -9.69
CA LYS A 343 -25.04 -8.11 -8.48
C LYS A 343 -26.52 -8.36 -8.84
N ALA A 344 -26.86 -9.62 -9.06
CA ALA A 344 -28.15 -10.21 -8.69
C ALA A 344 -27.90 -11.06 -7.41
N THR A 345 -28.73 -11.18 -6.38
CA THR A 345 -30.20 -11.13 -6.24
C THR A 345 -30.54 -10.91 -4.73
N PRO A 346 -31.80 -11.12 -4.25
CA PRO A 346 -32.57 -10.14 -3.48
C PRO A 346 -32.53 -10.34 -1.95
N VAL A 347 -32.81 -9.28 -1.18
CA VAL A 347 -33.26 -9.41 0.21
C VAL A 347 -34.58 -8.67 0.37
N ALA A 348 -35.61 -9.44 0.70
CA ALA A 348 -36.92 -8.94 1.07
C ALA A 348 -36.84 -8.19 2.41
N SER A 349 -37.24 -6.91 2.40
CA SER A 349 -37.62 -6.19 3.60
C SER A 349 -38.90 -5.40 3.34
N ALA A 350 -39.79 -5.45 4.33
CA ALA A 350 -41.17 -5.02 4.28
C ALA A 350 -41.38 -3.54 3.84
N LYS A 351 -42.47 -3.34 3.10
CA LYS A 351 -42.97 -2.06 2.57
C LYS A 351 -43.13 -0.97 3.65
N PRO A 352 -42.79 0.28 3.30
CA PRO A 352 -43.70 1.39 3.43
C PRO A 352 -44.14 1.88 2.04
N SER A 353 -45.40 2.30 1.94
CA SER A 353 -46.08 2.68 0.71
C SER A 353 -45.70 4.09 0.19
N GLY A 354 -45.20 4.16 -1.05
CA GLY A 354 -45.22 5.31 -1.98
C GLY A 354 -44.18 6.43 -1.76
N PRO A 355 -43.74 7.18 -2.82
CA PRO A 355 -44.38 7.39 -4.12
C PRO A 355 -43.62 6.78 -5.33
N THR A 356 -44.33 6.73 -6.45
CA THR A 356 -43.99 6.21 -7.79
C THR A 356 -42.55 6.45 -8.27
N HIS A 357 -41.86 5.36 -8.63
CA HIS A 357 -40.55 5.37 -9.29
C HIS A 357 -40.66 5.91 -10.73
N VAL A 358 -39.90 6.97 -11.01
CA VAL A 358 -39.62 7.49 -12.36
C VAL A 358 -38.35 6.81 -12.85
N THR A 359 -38.35 6.27 -14.06
CA THR A 359 -37.18 5.60 -14.67
C THR A 359 -36.11 6.62 -15.10
N ALA A 360 -34.85 6.18 -15.26
CA ALA A 360 -33.74 7.06 -15.65
C ALA A 360 -33.98 7.78 -16.99
N ASP A 361 -34.62 7.10 -17.94
CA ASP A 361 -35.02 7.69 -19.23
C ASP A 361 -36.11 8.76 -19.05
N GLN A 362 -37.07 8.51 -18.16
CA GLN A 362 -38.10 9.50 -17.82
C GLN A 362 -37.52 10.70 -17.04
N ALA A 363 -36.45 10.51 -16.26
CA ALA A 363 -35.75 11.60 -15.58
C ALA A 363 -34.95 12.46 -16.58
N MET A 364 -34.31 11.83 -17.59
CA MET A 364 -33.64 12.55 -18.67
C MET A 364 -34.62 13.31 -19.57
N GLU A 365 -35.77 12.73 -19.87
CA GLU A 365 -36.81 13.39 -20.66
C GLU A 365 -37.46 14.54 -19.88
N GLN A 366 -37.66 14.40 -18.56
CA GLN A 366 -38.06 15.51 -17.68
C GLN A 366 -37.01 16.62 -17.59
N LEU A 367 -35.71 16.29 -17.62
CA LEU A 367 -34.63 17.29 -17.66
C LEU A 367 -34.59 18.05 -19.00
N ALA A 368 -34.80 17.35 -20.12
CA ALA A 368 -34.87 17.95 -21.44
C ALA A 368 -36.09 18.88 -21.58
N VAL A 369 -37.24 18.48 -21.01
CA VAL A 369 -38.46 19.31 -20.94
C VAL A 369 -38.25 20.53 -20.02
N ALA A 370 -37.57 20.38 -18.88
CA ALA A 370 -37.24 21.51 -17.99
C ALA A 370 -36.26 22.52 -18.63
N HIS A 371 -35.33 22.04 -19.46
CA HIS A 371 -34.40 22.87 -20.23
C HIS A 371 -35.14 23.62 -21.35
N ALA A 372 -36.03 22.94 -22.09
CA ALA A 372 -36.87 23.55 -23.12
C ALA A 372 -37.91 24.53 -22.57
N ALA A 373 -38.37 24.33 -21.32
CA ALA A 373 -39.31 25.20 -20.62
C ALA A 373 -38.63 26.41 -19.91
N GLY A 374 -37.30 26.57 -19.99
CA GLY A 374 -36.58 27.69 -19.39
C GLY A 374 -36.53 27.70 -17.86
N THR A 375 -36.68 26.53 -17.22
CA THR A 375 -36.77 26.41 -15.74
C THR A 375 -35.44 26.18 -15.02
N LEU A 376 -34.32 26.05 -15.74
CA LEU A 376 -33.00 26.23 -15.15
C LEU A 376 -32.72 27.72 -14.99
N PRO A 377 -32.27 28.21 -13.81
CA PRO A 377 -31.94 29.61 -13.64
C PRO A 377 -30.91 30.00 -14.71
N ALA A 378 -31.22 31.02 -15.53
CA ALA A 378 -30.25 31.53 -16.48
C ALA A 378 -28.97 31.89 -15.71
N LYS A 379 -27.84 31.35 -16.19
CA LYS A 379 -26.51 31.63 -15.64
C LYS A 379 -26.33 33.14 -15.61
N LEU A 380 -25.99 33.68 -14.45
CA LEU A 380 -25.68 35.11 -14.37
C LEU A 380 -24.41 35.41 -15.15
N GLU A 381 -24.52 36.31 -16.13
CA GLU A 381 -23.37 36.83 -16.84
C GLU A 381 -22.50 37.68 -15.93
N ARG A 382 -21.19 37.62 -16.13
CA ARG A 382 -20.24 38.30 -15.25
C ARG A 382 -20.29 39.82 -15.49
N PRO A 383 -20.63 40.63 -14.47
CA PRO A 383 -20.63 42.08 -14.61
C PRO A 383 -19.21 42.63 -14.68
N THR A 384 -19.05 43.84 -15.22
CA THR A 384 -17.74 44.50 -15.37
C THR A 384 -17.11 44.87 -14.02
N ARG A 385 -17.91 45.04 -12.97
CA ARG A 385 -17.46 45.39 -11.61
C ARG A 385 -18.23 44.57 -10.57
N VAL A 386 -17.50 44.10 -9.56
CA VAL A 386 -17.99 43.38 -8.38
C VAL A 386 -17.30 43.93 -7.12
N SER A 387 -17.92 43.81 -5.95
CA SER A 387 -17.29 44.10 -4.67
C SER A 387 -16.90 42.78 -3.98
N GLY A 388 -15.82 42.75 -3.21
CA GLY A 388 -15.38 41.50 -2.58
C GLY A 388 -14.71 41.68 -1.25
N GLU A 389 -14.73 40.61 -0.46
CA GLU A 389 -14.04 40.47 0.82
C GLU A 389 -13.00 39.36 0.70
N THR A 390 -11.86 39.50 1.39
CA THR A 390 -10.84 38.45 1.42
C THR A 390 -10.62 37.95 2.83
N ILE A 391 -10.85 36.66 3.04
CA ILE A 391 -10.73 35.98 4.32
C ILE A 391 -9.42 35.20 4.33
N ALA A 392 -8.61 35.42 5.36
CA ALA A 392 -7.33 34.73 5.51
C ALA A 392 -7.46 33.55 6.48
N ILE A 393 -7.02 32.38 6.06
CA ILE A 393 -7.06 31.14 6.85
C ILE A 393 -5.67 30.49 6.86
N ASN A 394 -5.21 30.08 8.03
CA ASN A 394 -3.96 29.33 8.14
C ASN A 394 -4.23 27.86 7.80
N THR A 395 -3.39 27.31 6.92
CA THR A 395 -3.44 25.91 6.48
C THR A 395 -2.04 25.29 6.61
N SER A 396 -1.93 23.98 6.45
CA SER A 396 -0.66 23.26 6.45
C SER A 396 0.24 23.63 5.27
N TYR A 397 -0.36 24.08 4.18
CA TYR A 397 0.33 24.52 2.96
C TYR A 397 0.71 26.01 2.99
N GLY A 398 0.46 26.70 4.11
CA GLY A 398 0.69 28.12 4.28
C GLY A 398 -0.61 28.90 4.48
N LYS A 399 -0.49 30.23 4.53
CA LYS A 399 -1.65 31.11 4.71
C LYS A 399 -2.42 31.22 3.39
N MET A 400 -3.66 30.75 3.40
CA MET A 400 -4.60 30.84 2.29
C MET A 400 -5.41 32.13 2.40
N TYR A 401 -5.66 32.77 1.27
CA TYR A 401 -6.54 33.92 1.13
C TYR A 401 -7.67 33.54 0.19
N LEU A 402 -8.89 33.45 0.70
CA LEU A 402 -10.11 33.26 -0.11
C LEU A 402 -10.79 34.61 -0.31
N THR A 403 -10.80 35.10 -1.54
CA THR A 403 -11.59 36.26 -1.96
C THR A 403 -12.98 35.79 -2.39
N ILE A 404 -14.03 36.36 -1.79
CA ILE A 404 -15.43 36.14 -2.15
C ILE A 404 -15.96 37.46 -2.70
N ASN A 405 -16.26 37.47 -3.99
CA ASN A 405 -16.88 38.59 -4.66
C ASN A 405 -18.39 38.43 -4.66
N SER A 406 -19.10 39.54 -4.43
CA SER A 406 -20.54 39.65 -4.42
C SER A 406 -21.02 40.65 -5.47
N PHE A 407 -22.21 40.38 -6.00
CA PHE A 407 -22.92 41.24 -6.94
C PHE A 407 -24.37 41.38 -6.48
N ASN A 408 -24.86 42.61 -6.38
CA ASN A 408 -26.19 42.93 -5.83
C ASN A 408 -26.47 42.29 -4.46
N GLY A 409 -25.46 42.26 -3.58
CA GLY A 409 -25.58 41.70 -2.23
C GLY A 409 -25.61 40.17 -2.18
N GLN A 410 -25.39 39.47 -3.29
CA GLN A 410 -25.33 38.02 -3.36
C GLN A 410 -23.92 37.54 -3.73
N PRO A 411 -23.41 36.45 -3.13
CA PRO A 411 -22.13 35.87 -3.52
C PRO A 411 -22.13 35.43 -4.99
N PHE A 412 -21.06 35.75 -5.70
CA PHE A 412 -21.00 35.64 -7.15
C PHE A 412 -19.82 34.80 -7.65
N GLU A 413 -18.63 35.02 -7.11
CA GLU A 413 -17.43 34.27 -7.50
C GLU A 413 -16.40 34.23 -6.36
N THR A 414 -15.53 33.23 -6.41
CA THR A 414 -14.48 33.00 -5.41
C THR A 414 -13.12 32.85 -6.07
N PHE A 415 -12.06 33.32 -5.42
CA PHE A 415 -10.67 33.10 -5.79
C PHE A 415 -9.86 32.73 -4.57
N ALA A 416 -8.97 31.76 -4.69
CA ALA A 416 -8.08 31.36 -3.60
C ALA A 416 -6.62 31.46 -4.02
N THR A 417 -5.79 31.93 -3.09
CA THR A 417 -4.33 31.94 -3.25
C THR A 417 -3.67 31.47 -1.97
N VAL A 418 -2.55 30.76 -2.09
CA VAL A 418 -1.73 30.35 -0.94
C VAL A 418 -0.32 30.92 -1.12
N ALA A 419 0.17 31.62 -0.10
CA ALA A 419 1.49 32.23 -0.16
C ALA A 419 2.59 31.16 -0.26
N LYS A 420 3.47 31.27 -1.28
CA LYS A 420 4.60 30.36 -1.54
C LYS A 420 4.20 28.89 -1.85
N ALA A 421 2.99 28.67 -2.34
CA ALA A 421 2.58 27.35 -2.83
C ALA A 421 3.22 27.03 -4.20
N GLY A 422 3.53 25.75 -4.44
CA GLY A 422 3.95 25.26 -5.76
C GLY A 422 2.81 25.28 -6.78
N GLY A 423 3.13 25.17 -8.07
CA GLY A 423 2.15 25.35 -9.16
C GLY A 423 0.95 24.39 -9.11
N MET A 424 1.13 23.17 -8.61
CA MET A 424 0.06 22.17 -8.50
C MET A 424 -1.06 22.60 -7.55
N ILE A 425 -0.72 23.08 -6.35
CA ILE A 425 -1.70 23.54 -5.34
C ILE A 425 -2.51 24.73 -5.87
N GLN A 426 -1.86 25.64 -6.59
CA GLN A 426 -2.53 26.80 -7.15
C GLN A 426 -3.50 26.40 -8.29
N ALA A 427 -3.14 25.39 -9.10
CA ALA A 427 -4.01 24.84 -10.13
C ALA A 427 -5.26 24.17 -9.54
N ASP A 428 -5.10 23.38 -8.47
CA ASP A 428 -6.24 22.71 -7.82
C ASP A 428 -7.19 23.74 -7.18
N LEU A 429 -6.65 24.76 -6.51
CA LEU A 429 -7.44 25.87 -5.95
C LEU A 429 -8.19 26.63 -7.03
N GLU A 430 -7.55 26.91 -8.17
CA GLU A 430 -8.21 27.55 -9.31
C GLU A 430 -9.39 26.70 -9.82
N CYS A 431 -9.17 25.39 -9.97
CA CYS A 431 -10.21 24.45 -10.43
C CYS A 431 -11.45 24.52 -9.51
N VAL A 432 -11.26 24.33 -8.21
CA VAL A 432 -12.37 24.32 -7.25
C VAL A 432 -13.04 25.69 -7.14
N CYS A 433 -12.28 26.79 -7.09
CA CYS A 433 -12.84 28.13 -7.06
C CYS A 433 -13.65 28.46 -8.32
N ARG A 434 -13.26 27.95 -9.50
CA ARG A 434 -14.04 28.12 -10.74
C ARG A 434 -15.36 27.36 -10.69
N LEU A 435 -15.37 26.15 -10.13
CA LEU A 435 -16.59 25.36 -9.94
C LEU A 435 -17.54 26.01 -8.92
N ILE A 436 -17.02 26.49 -7.79
CA ILE A 436 -17.81 27.24 -6.80
C ILE A 436 -18.40 28.51 -7.43
N SER A 437 -17.60 29.25 -8.19
CA SER A 437 -18.06 30.46 -8.89
C SER A 437 -19.15 30.13 -9.91
N LEU A 438 -19.05 29.00 -10.62
CA LEU A 438 -20.09 28.55 -11.53
C LEU A 438 -21.39 28.24 -10.77
N ALA A 439 -21.29 27.48 -9.67
CA ALA A 439 -22.43 27.15 -8.81
C ALA A 439 -23.15 28.40 -8.28
N LEU A 440 -22.38 29.39 -7.80
CA LEU A 440 -22.92 30.67 -7.33
C LEU A 440 -23.64 31.45 -8.45
N ARG A 441 -23.12 31.44 -9.69
CA ARG A 441 -23.79 32.08 -10.85
C ARG A 441 -25.08 31.39 -11.27
N TYR A 442 -25.26 30.13 -10.92
CA TYR A 442 -26.54 29.41 -11.02
C TYR A 442 -27.43 29.57 -9.78
N ARG A 443 -27.06 30.46 -8.85
CA ARG A 443 -27.79 30.76 -7.61
C ARG A 443 -27.90 29.55 -6.68
N ILE A 444 -26.94 28.64 -6.73
CA ILE A 444 -26.85 27.56 -5.74
C ILE A 444 -26.56 28.21 -4.38
N PRO A 445 -27.36 27.93 -3.34
CA PRO A 445 -27.13 28.51 -2.01
C PRO A 445 -25.73 28.19 -1.48
N MET A 446 -25.03 29.19 -0.95
CA MET A 446 -23.64 29.03 -0.47
C MET A 446 -23.51 27.94 0.62
N HIS A 447 -24.55 27.74 1.44
CA HIS A 447 -24.54 26.70 2.47
C HIS A 447 -24.58 25.27 1.90
N GLU A 448 -25.18 25.07 0.72
CA GLU A 448 -25.16 23.78 0.02
C GLU A 448 -23.74 23.48 -0.47
N ILE A 449 -23.07 24.47 -1.06
CA ILE A 449 -21.66 24.36 -1.49
C ILE A 449 -20.76 24.08 -0.28
N THR A 450 -20.96 24.82 0.81
CA THR A 450 -20.20 24.67 2.06
C THR A 450 -20.34 23.26 2.62
N ARG A 451 -21.55 22.68 2.60
CA ARG A 451 -21.80 21.32 3.10
C ARG A 451 -21.06 20.24 2.30
N GLN A 452 -20.84 20.45 1.00
CA GLN A 452 -20.07 19.52 0.17
C GLN A 452 -18.57 19.56 0.47
N LEU A 453 -18.05 20.73 0.88
CA LEU A 453 -16.61 20.94 1.06
C LEU A 453 -16.13 20.77 2.50
N ILE A 454 -17.01 21.02 3.48
CA ILE A 454 -16.66 20.94 4.91
C ILE A 454 -16.32 19.49 5.28
N GLY A 455 -15.21 19.29 5.98
CA GLY A 455 -14.79 17.95 6.41
C GLY A 455 -13.98 17.15 5.39
N ILE A 456 -13.78 17.64 4.16
CA ILE A 456 -12.84 17.00 3.23
C ILE A 456 -11.44 17.06 3.83
N GLN A 457 -10.76 15.92 3.92
CA GLN A 457 -9.48 15.80 4.59
C GLN A 457 -8.40 15.34 3.61
N ASP A 458 -7.22 15.95 3.71
CA ASP A 458 -5.99 15.47 3.09
C ASP A 458 -4.99 15.01 4.17
N GLY A 459 -3.80 14.57 3.75
CA GLY A 459 -2.77 14.06 4.66
C GLY A 459 -2.17 15.10 5.61
N ASN A 460 -2.48 16.40 5.45
CA ASN A 460 -1.83 17.49 6.17
C ASN A 460 -2.85 18.42 6.86
N PRO A 461 -3.52 18.00 7.92
CA PRO A 461 -4.41 18.88 8.68
C PRO A 461 -3.63 19.91 9.52
N TYR A 462 -4.18 21.11 9.69
CA TYR A 462 -3.60 22.22 10.44
C TYR A 462 -4.43 22.65 11.65
N GLY A 463 -3.78 22.81 12.81
CA GLY A 463 -4.42 23.24 14.05
C GLY A 463 -5.04 22.11 14.89
N VAL A 464 -5.65 22.46 16.02
CA VAL A 464 -6.24 21.55 16.99
C VAL A 464 -7.64 22.02 17.42
N GLY A 465 -8.48 21.10 17.89
CA GLY A 465 -9.84 21.40 18.36
C GLY A 465 -10.84 21.72 17.25
N ALA A 466 -11.96 22.36 17.62
CA ALA A 466 -13.09 22.64 16.71
C ALA A 466 -12.74 23.53 15.50
N ASN A 467 -11.64 24.27 15.56
CA ASN A 467 -11.16 25.16 14.49
C ASN A 467 -10.06 24.53 13.62
N ARG A 468 -9.74 23.25 13.82
CA ARG A 468 -8.76 22.51 13.00
C ARG A 468 -9.18 22.50 11.54
N VAL A 469 -8.28 22.86 10.62
CA VAL A 469 -8.48 22.82 9.16
C VAL A 469 -7.96 21.50 8.62
N LEU A 470 -8.79 20.73 7.90
CA LEU A 470 -8.47 19.36 7.48
C LEU A 470 -7.82 19.25 6.10
N SER A 471 -8.03 20.25 5.25
CA SER A 471 -7.48 20.38 3.90
C SER A 471 -7.67 21.81 3.39
N LEU A 472 -7.16 22.12 2.21
CA LEU A 472 -7.49 23.37 1.51
C LEU A 472 -8.99 23.50 1.20
N TRP A 473 -9.67 22.39 0.94
CA TRP A 473 -11.11 22.36 0.62
C TRP A 473 -11.96 22.67 1.85
N ASP A 474 -11.60 22.05 2.98
CA ASP A 474 -12.20 22.34 4.27
C ASP A 474 -11.91 23.78 4.74
N ALA A 475 -10.73 24.32 4.39
CA ALA A 475 -10.41 25.73 4.60
C ALA A 475 -11.35 26.66 3.81
N ILE A 476 -11.61 26.35 2.53
CA ILE A 476 -12.57 27.11 1.71
C ILE A 476 -13.96 27.05 2.35
N ALA A 477 -14.41 25.86 2.76
CA ALA A 477 -15.70 25.69 3.41
C ALA A 477 -15.84 26.54 4.67
N LYS A 478 -14.80 26.58 5.52
CA LYS A 478 -14.78 27.40 6.73
C LYS A 478 -14.81 28.90 6.43
N ALA A 479 -14.09 29.35 5.41
CA ALA A 479 -14.17 30.74 4.96
C ALA A 479 -15.59 31.08 4.47
N LEU A 480 -16.19 30.24 3.63
CA LEU A 480 -17.56 30.44 3.13
C LEU A 480 -18.59 30.48 4.28
N ALA A 481 -18.47 29.57 5.25
CA ALA A 481 -19.33 29.56 6.44
C ALA A 481 -19.19 30.83 7.28
N SER A 482 -17.99 31.40 7.37
CA SER A 482 -17.74 32.66 8.10
C SER A 482 -18.27 33.90 7.36
N TYR A 483 -18.33 33.85 6.03
CA TYR A 483 -18.87 34.93 5.19
C TYR A 483 -20.39 35.08 5.32
N HIS A 484 -21.10 33.96 5.50
CA HIS A 484 -22.55 33.96 5.69
C HIS A 484 -22.92 33.04 6.86
N PRO A 485 -22.80 33.51 8.12
CA PRO A 485 -23.19 32.73 9.28
C PRO A 485 -24.67 32.32 9.14
N PRO A 486 -25.04 31.07 9.44
CA PRO A 486 -26.43 30.62 9.32
C PRO A 486 -27.32 31.45 10.25
N GLU A 487 -28.43 31.97 9.72
CA GLU A 487 -29.47 32.60 10.55
C GLU A 487 -29.99 31.59 11.58
N GLN A 488 -30.03 32.01 12.85
CA GLN A 488 -30.52 31.20 13.96
C GLN A 488 -32.00 30.82 13.75
N ARG A 489 -32.27 29.63 13.21
CA ARG A 489 -33.59 29.00 13.35
C ARG A 489 -33.70 28.41 14.75
N GLN A 490 -34.54 29.03 15.57
CA GLN A 490 -35.12 28.41 16.75
C GLN A 490 -36.03 27.25 16.31
N GLU A 491 -35.51 26.03 16.28
CA GLU A 491 -36.34 24.84 16.41
C GLU A 491 -35.87 24.04 17.61
N SER A 492 -36.74 23.97 18.60
CA SER A 492 -36.64 23.12 19.78
C SER A 492 -36.73 21.66 19.37
N ALA A 493 -35.60 20.95 19.38
CA ALA A 493 -35.57 19.50 19.39
C ALA A 493 -34.66 19.05 20.54
N THR A 494 -35.28 18.77 21.68
CA THR A 494 -34.70 17.95 22.75
C THR A 494 -34.34 16.58 22.20
N GLY A 495 -33.06 16.33 21.96
CA GLY A 495 -32.58 15.00 21.55
C GLY A 495 -31.13 14.98 21.11
N VAL A 496 -30.27 14.45 21.99
CA VAL A 496 -28.91 13.94 21.69
C VAL A 496 -27.81 15.00 21.53
N LEU A 497 -27.51 15.71 22.63
CA LEU A 497 -26.11 15.97 22.99
C LEU A 497 -25.46 14.64 23.35
N ALA A 498 -24.95 13.91 22.35
CA ALA A 498 -23.92 12.91 22.58
C ALA A 498 -22.59 13.55 22.21
N ALA A 499 -21.69 13.65 23.19
CA ALA A 499 -20.29 13.91 22.95
C ALA A 499 -19.81 13.00 21.82
N ARG A 500 -19.37 13.58 20.69
CA ARG A 500 -18.71 12.80 19.65
C ARG A 500 -17.34 12.37 20.20
N PRO A 501 -17.02 11.07 20.23
CA PRO A 501 -15.70 10.62 20.64
C PRO A 501 -14.66 11.21 19.68
N GLU A 502 -13.51 11.58 20.23
CA GLU A 502 -12.32 11.85 19.43
C GLU A 502 -11.97 10.59 18.61
N GLY A 503 -11.86 10.73 17.29
CA GLY A 503 -11.46 9.67 16.36
C GLY A 503 -12.55 9.26 15.36
N LEU A 504 -12.14 8.96 14.13
CA LEU A 504 -13.00 8.31 13.14
C LEU A 504 -13.43 6.91 13.68
N PRO A 505 -14.68 6.49 13.49
CA PRO A 505 -15.09 5.13 13.86
C PRO A 505 -14.47 4.09 12.91
N CYS A 506 -14.03 2.92 13.42
CA CYS A 506 -13.51 1.79 12.63
C CYS A 506 -14.46 1.54 11.45
N PRO A 507 -13.97 1.53 10.19
CA PRO A 507 -14.83 1.32 9.03
C PRO A 507 -15.62 0.01 9.15
N ASP A 508 -15.02 -1.02 9.76
CA ASP A 508 -15.62 -2.35 9.89
C ASP A 508 -16.63 -2.47 11.04
N CYS A 509 -16.31 -2.00 12.25
CA CYS A 509 -17.13 -2.27 13.45
C CYS A 509 -17.64 -1.03 14.18
N LYS A 510 -17.31 0.16 13.67
CA LYS A 510 -17.69 1.47 14.20
C LYS A 510 -17.16 1.79 15.61
N SER A 511 -16.32 0.93 16.20
CA SER A 511 -15.60 1.24 17.45
C SER A 511 -14.57 2.36 17.25
N PRO A 512 -14.20 3.14 18.27
CA PRO A 512 -13.21 4.22 18.13
C PRO A 512 -11.85 3.72 17.59
N LEU A 513 -11.27 4.45 16.64
CA LEU A 513 -9.89 4.26 16.18
C LEU A 513 -8.92 4.98 17.12
N VAL A 514 -7.79 4.35 17.40
CA VAL A 514 -6.68 4.90 18.18
C VAL A 514 -5.49 5.10 17.25
N HIS A 515 -4.94 6.32 17.21
CA HIS A 515 -3.71 6.60 16.47
C HIS A 515 -2.49 6.26 17.33
N THR A 516 -1.68 5.31 16.86
CA THR A 516 -0.42 4.91 17.50
C THR A 516 0.59 4.54 16.42
N GLU A 517 1.86 4.93 16.56
CA GLU A 517 2.95 4.46 15.67
C GLU A 517 2.71 4.75 14.17
N ASN A 518 2.19 5.95 13.83
CA ASN A 518 1.78 6.30 12.46
C ASN A 518 0.67 5.41 11.84
N CYS A 519 0.00 4.59 12.65
CA CYS A 519 -1.14 3.79 12.22
C CYS A 519 -2.42 4.17 12.99
N GLU A 520 -3.55 4.13 12.31
CA GLU A 520 -4.88 4.01 12.93
C GLU A 520 -5.09 2.55 13.31
N LYS A 521 -5.40 2.24 14.56
CA LYS A 521 -5.71 0.88 15.04
C LYS A 521 -7.06 0.85 15.73
N CYS A 522 -7.90 -0.13 15.43
CA CYS A 522 -9.13 -0.38 16.17
C CYS A 522 -9.02 -1.63 17.04
N TYR A 523 -9.04 -1.45 18.35
CA TYR A 523 -8.99 -2.57 19.31
C TYR A 523 -10.26 -3.45 19.32
N GLY A 524 -11.39 -2.96 18.78
CA GLY A 524 -12.62 -3.75 18.68
C GLY A 524 -12.65 -4.76 17.51
N CYS A 525 -12.13 -4.36 16.33
CA CYS A 525 -12.21 -5.12 15.07
C CYS A 525 -10.84 -5.61 14.57
N GLY A 526 -9.73 -5.19 15.16
CA GLY A 526 -8.38 -5.48 14.67
C GLY A 526 -7.97 -4.68 13.43
N TYR A 527 -8.86 -3.84 12.87
CA TYR A 527 -8.56 -2.98 11.72
C TYR A 527 -7.35 -2.11 12.00
N SER A 528 -6.42 -2.04 11.04
CA SER A 528 -5.33 -1.09 11.05
C SER A 528 -5.11 -0.44 9.69
N ARG A 529 -4.74 0.84 9.70
CA ARG A 529 -4.34 1.62 8.52
C ARG A 529 -3.12 2.45 8.85
N CYS A 530 -1.98 2.08 8.28
CA CYS A 530 -0.70 2.76 8.46
C CYS A 530 -0.43 3.73 7.31
N TRP A 531 0.32 4.79 7.61
CA TRP A 531 0.67 5.86 6.67
C TRP A 531 2.16 5.93 6.39
#